data_AF-A0AAU3Z4A3-F1
#
_entry.id   AF-A0AAU3Z4A3-F1
#
_cell.length_a   1.000
_cell.length_b   1.000
_cell.length_c   1.000
_cell.angle_alpha   90.00
_cell.angle_beta   90.00
_cell.angle_gamma   90.00
#
_symmetry.space_group_name_H-M   'P 1'
#
loop_
_entity.id
_entity.type
_entity.pdbx_description
1 polymer ?
#
loop_
_entity_poly.entity_id
_entity_poly.type
_entity_poly.pdbx_seq_one_letter_code
_entity_poly.pdbx_strand_id
1 'polypeptide(L)'
;MELAKSAAKAADVETLLDLYGAIGEESVDDELRAALLALTREGAQRGWWHSYRGVLSPVYEDLISLEAEATTMQAWQVATVPGLLQTAEYARETITSTAMDAAIAERVSALVEIRLARQSVLTNREEPLRLWAIIGEPALRTKTTDPSVIHEQLARLARMAELPNINIQVLPSTAPPNVGQTGSFTHLGFGAHKDLDVVHLESLTNAIYVEDAPQVSLYTQAFERLRAAALPVEQSLALITEARDKK
;
A
#
# COMPACT_ATOMS: atom_id res chain seq x y z
N MET A 1 -0.38 -6.17 31.44
CA MET A 1 -1.20 -5.96 30.23
C MET A 1 -0.58 -4.78 29.52
N GLU A 2 0.52 -5.04 28.82
CA GLU A 2 1.37 -4.03 28.19
C GLU A 2 0.82 -3.70 26.81
N LEU A 3 0.45 -2.44 26.58
CA LEU A 3 0.03 -1.92 25.29
C LEU A 3 1.27 -1.33 24.62
N ALA A 4 2.01 -2.14 23.87
CA ALA A 4 3.14 -1.68 23.07
C ALA A 4 2.64 -0.70 21.98
N LYS A 5 2.73 0.61 22.26
CA LYS A 5 2.11 1.69 21.44
C LYS A 5 3.09 2.75 20.92
N SER A 6 4.39 2.47 20.95
CA SER A 6 5.39 3.29 20.23
C SER A 6 6.62 2.47 19.86
N ALA A 7 7.22 2.81 18.72
CA ALA A 7 8.56 2.34 18.36
C ALA A 7 9.53 2.59 19.53
N ALA A 8 10.30 1.57 19.90
CA ALA A 8 11.25 1.67 20.99
C ALA A 8 12.33 2.71 20.64
N LYS A 9 12.57 3.70 21.50
CA LYS A 9 13.64 4.68 21.27
C LYS A 9 14.99 4.02 21.52
N ALA A 10 16.02 4.44 20.79
CA ALA A 10 17.39 3.95 21.00
C ALA A 10 17.81 4.00 22.48
N ALA A 11 17.51 5.10 23.18
CA ALA A 11 17.80 5.24 24.61
C ALA A 11 17.04 4.25 25.51
N ASP A 12 15.79 3.90 25.16
CA ASP A 12 14.98 2.93 25.90
C ASP A 12 15.52 1.51 25.65
N VAL A 13 15.94 1.20 24.42
CA VAL A 13 16.58 -0.08 24.05
C VAL A 13 17.95 -0.22 24.71
N GLU A 14 18.79 0.83 24.73
CA GLU A 14 20.06 0.84 25.48
C GLU A 14 19.82 0.57 26.96
N THR A 15 18.85 1.27 27.56
CA THR A 15 18.50 1.09 28.99
C THR A 15 18.01 -0.32 29.28
N LEU A 16 17.20 -0.90 28.39
CA LEU A 16 16.73 -2.28 28.55
C LEU A 16 17.86 -3.28 28.36
N LEU A 17 18.74 -3.10 27.38
CA LEU A 17 19.89 -3.98 27.17
C LEU A 17 20.87 -3.93 28.35
N ASP A 18 21.09 -2.75 28.93
CA ASP A 18 21.89 -2.57 30.13
C ASP A 18 21.23 -3.22 31.36
N LEU A 19 19.90 -3.09 31.48
CA LEU A 19 19.13 -3.75 32.52
C LEU A 19 19.23 -5.27 32.38
N TYR A 20 18.91 -5.84 31.22
CA TYR A 20 18.98 -7.29 30.96
C TYR A 20 20.39 -7.87 31.18
N GLY A 21 21.43 -7.14 30.78
CA GLY A 21 22.82 -7.51 31.09
C GLY A 21 23.18 -7.47 32.58
N ALA A 22 22.50 -6.63 33.37
CA ALA A 22 22.71 -6.51 34.82
C ALA A 22 21.94 -7.55 35.65
N ILE A 23 20.82 -8.10 35.14
CA ILE A 23 20.01 -9.13 35.81
C ILE A 23 20.44 -10.59 35.51
N GLY A 24 21.46 -10.81 34.68
CA GLY A 24 22.20 -12.07 34.65
C GLY A 24 21.77 -13.11 33.61
N GLU A 25 20.99 -12.74 32.60
CA GLU A 25 20.94 -13.50 31.35
C GLU A 25 22.05 -12.98 30.44
N GLU A 26 22.77 -13.91 29.82
CA GLU A 26 23.93 -13.73 28.94
C GLU A 26 24.08 -12.31 28.35
N SER A 27 25.20 -11.64 28.62
CA SER A 27 25.49 -10.30 28.11
C SER A 27 25.28 -10.28 26.61
N VAL A 28 24.31 -9.50 26.14
CA VAL A 28 24.04 -9.29 24.71
C VAL A 28 25.34 -8.87 24.05
N ASP A 29 25.82 -9.65 23.09
CA ASP A 29 27.06 -9.35 22.39
C ASP A 29 26.97 -7.99 21.67
N ASP A 30 28.12 -7.37 21.44
CA ASP A 30 28.18 -6.03 20.85
C ASP A 30 27.57 -5.98 19.44
N GLU A 31 27.51 -7.12 18.75
CA GLU A 31 26.97 -7.26 17.39
C GLU A 31 25.43 -7.25 17.39
N LEU A 32 24.80 -8.01 18.27
CA LEU A 32 23.34 -8.03 18.50
C LEU A 32 22.87 -6.71 19.11
N ARG A 33 23.66 -6.10 20.01
CA ARG A 33 23.39 -4.74 20.52
C ARG A 33 23.40 -3.73 19.37
N ALA A 34 24.41 -3.75 18.51
CA ALA A 34 24.47 -2.85 17.36
C ALA A 34 23.29 -3.07 16.39
N ALA A 35 22.91 -4.32 16.15
CA ALA A 35 21.76 -4.67 15.31
C ALA A 35 20.44 -4.16 15.88
N LEU A 36 20.18 -4.34 17.18
CA LEU A 36 18.97 -3.84 17.84
C LEU A 36 18.91 -2.31 17.85
N LEU A 37 20.05 -1.63 18.04
CA LEU A 37 20.12 -0.16 17.95
C LEU A 37 19.94 0.34 16.50
N ALA A 38 20.44 -0.38 15.50
CA ALA A 38 20.20 -0.07 14.10
C ALA A 38 18.70 -0.16 13.75
N LEU A 39 18.01 -1.18 14.25
CA LEU A 39 16.56 -1.35 14.09
C LEU A 39 15.75 -0.18 14.69
N THR A 40 16.22 0.47 15.75
CA THR A 40 15.56 1.69 16.28
C THR A 40 15.69 2.90 15.35
N ARG A 41 16.82 3.04 14.64
CA ARG A 41 17.07 4.15 13.71
C ARG A 41 16.34 3.94 12.39
N GLU A 42 16.36 2.71 11.89
CA GLU A 42 15.54 2.32 10.74
C GLU A 42 14.05 2.41 11.07
N GLY A 43 13.64 2.05 12.29
CA GLY A 43 12.29 2.22 12.81
C GLY A 43 11.82 3.69 12.82
N ALA A 44 12.73 4.65 13.06
CA ALA A 44 12.43 6.08 13.01
C ALA A 44 12.23 6.60 11.56
N GLN A 45 12.95 6.03 10.58
CA GLN A 45 12.71 6.31 9.16
C GLN A 45 11.45 5.59 8.64
N ARG A 46 11.17 4.39 9.14
CA ARG A 46 9.94 3.65 8.89
C ARG A 46 8.75 4.46 9.42
N GLY A 47 8.72 4.88 10.68
CA GLY A 47 7.62 5.59 11.34
C GLY A 47 7.29 7.05 10.94
N TRP A 48 7.59 7.52 9.72
CA TRP A 48 7.33 8.92 9.30
C TRP A 48 5.87 9.34 9.48
N TRP A 49 4.94 8.39 9.31
CA TRP A 49 3.50 8.59 9.47
C TRP A 49 3.07 8.89 10.91
N HIS A 50 3.91 8.60 11.91
CA HIS A 50 3.62 8.97 13.30
C HIS A 50 3.55 10.49 13.50
N SER A 51 4.16 11.29 12.61
CA SER A 51 4.01 12.75 12.59
C SER A 51 2.58 13.20 12.24
N TYR A 52 1.76 12.29 11.69
CA TYR A 52 0.35 12.50 11.33
C TYR A 52 -0.63 11.83 12.31
N ARG A 53 -0.18 11.47 13.52
CA ARG A 53 -1.04 10.91 14.58
C ARG A 53 -2.21 11.88 14.85
N GLY A 54 -3.44 11.36 14.82
CA GLY A 54 -4.68 12.14 14.97
C GLY A 54 -5.34 12.58 13.65
N VAL A 55 -4.62 12.48 12.53
CA VAL A 55 -5.17 12.62 11.17
C VAL A 55 -5.51 11.24 10.58
N LEU A 56 -4.65 10.26 10.83
CA LEU A 56 -4.81 8.87 10.39
C LEU A 56 -5.86 8.14 11.24
N SER A 57 -6.70 7.33 10.59
CA SER A 57 -7.41 6.28 11.29
C SER A 57 -6.41 5.16 11.66
N PRO A 58 -6.60 4.45 12.78
CA PRO A 58 -5.71 3.35 13.16
C PRO A 58 -5.54 2.31 12.05
N VAL A 59 -6.65 1.97 11.40
CA VAL A 59 -6.70 1.04 10.27
C VAL A 59 -5.82 1.49 9.11
N TYR A 60 -5.73 2.79 8.83
CA TYR A 60 -4.88 3.30 7.75
C TYR A 60 -3.40 3.35 8.16
N GLU A 61 -3.10 3.55 9.44
CA GLU A 61 -1.73 3.43 9.99
C GLU A 61 -1.20 2.00 9.88
N ASP A 62 -2.04 0.99 10.14
CA ASP A 62 -1.69 -0.42 9.98
C ASP A 62 -1.32 -0.75 8.52
N LEU A 63 -2.09 -0.27 7.55
CA LEU A 63 -1.79 -0.47 6.13
C LEU A 63 -0.43 0.11 5.74
N ILE A 64 -0.14 1.33 6.18
CA ILE A 64 1.13 2.00 5.88
C ILE A 64 2.30 1.23 6.50
N SER A 65 2.11 0.71 7.71
CA SER A 65 3.12 -0.10 8.40
C SER A 65 3.38 -1.42 7.66
N LEU A 66 2.33 -2.11 7.21
CA LEU A 66 2.48 -3.32 6.41
C LEU A 66 3.14 -3.04 5.04
N GLU A 67 2.77 -1.95 4.36
CA GLU A 67 3.46 -1.49 3.15
C GLU A 67 4.94 -1.16 3.39
N ALA A 68 5.27 -0.67 4.59
CA ALA A 68 6.63 -0.36 5.02
C ALA A 68 7.54 -1.60 5.00
N GLU A 69 6.97 -2.77 5.29
CA GLU A 69 7.69 -4.03 5.51
C GLU A 69 7.48 -5.06 4.39
N ALA A 70 6.40 -4.95 3.61
CA ALA A 70 6.10 -5.86 2.53
C ALA A 70 7.19 -5.85 1.45
N THR A 71 7.46 -7.05 0.91
CA THR A 71 8.38 -7.25 -0.22
C THR A 71 7.65 -7.28 -1.57
N THR A 72 6.38 -7.72 -1.54
CA THR A 72 5.50 -7.75 -2.71
C THR A 72 4.13 -7.20 -2.35
N MET A 73 3.48 -6.54 -3.30
CA MET A 73 2.09 -6.11 -3.17
C MET A 73 1.32 -6.44 -4.45
N GLN A 74 0.19 -7.11 -4.29
CA GLN A 74 -0.74 -7.45 -5.36
C GLN A 74 -2.05 -6.70 -5.11
N ALA A 75 -2.39 -5.75 -5.97
CA ALA A 75 -3.56 -4.89 -5.79
C ALA A 75 -4.57 -5.10 -6.90
N TRP A 76 -5.80 -5.47 -6.54
CA TRP A 76 -6.96 -5.43 -7.44
C TRP A 76 -7.82 -4.22 -7.08
N GLN A 77 -8.07 -3.34 -8.05
CA GLN A 77 -8.96 -2.20 -7.88
C GLN A 77 -10.06 -2.18 -8.95
N VAL A 78 -11.31 -2.21 -8.52
CA VAL A 78 -12.48 -2.34 -9.42
C VAL A 78 -12.69 -1.08 -10.27
N ALA A 79 -12.66 0.10 -9.65
CA ALA A 79 -13.10 1.34 -10.29
C ALA A 79 -12.26 2.58 -9.94
N THR A 80 -11.14 2.40 -9.22
CA THR A 80 -10.21 3.46 -8.86
C THR A 80 -8.78 3.03 -9.14
N VAL A 81 -7.87 3.99 -9.29
CA VAL A 81 -6.44 3.68 -9.39
C VAL A 81 -5.89 3.32 -8.00
N PRO A 82 -5.03 2.29 -7.83
CA PRO A 82 -4.40 1.97 -6.55
C PRO A 82 -3.68 3.19 -5.94
N GLY A 83 -3.84 3.41 -4.64
CA GLY A 83 -3.32 4.59 -3.95
C GLY A 83 -1.83 4.87 -4.15
N LEU A 84 -1.01 3.81 -4.27
CA LEU A 84 0.44 3.95 -4.52
C LEU A 84 0.80 4.44 -5.94
N LEU A 85 -0.18 4.46 -6.85
CA LEU A 85 -0.02 4.90 -8.24
C LEU A 85 -0.74 6.22 -8.53
N GLN A 86 -1.40 6.82 -7.53
CA GLN A 86 -2.20 8.03 -7.71
C GLN A 86 -1.34 9.29 -7.82
N THR A 87 -1.82 10.29 -8.55
CA THR A 87 -1.32 11.67 -8.53
C THR A 87 -1.98 12.44 -7.38
N ALA A 88 -1.41 13.58 -7.00
CA ALA A 88 -1.94 14.40 -5.91
C ALA A 88 -3.41 14.83 -6.17
N GLU A 89 -3.69 15.31 -7.38
CA GLU A 89 -5.03 15.79 -7.76
C GLU A 89 -6.04 14.64 -7.85
N TYR A 90 -5.66 13.50 -8.42
CA TYR A 90 -6.56 12.34 -8.48
C TYR A 90 -6.85 11.79 -7.08
N ALA A 91 -5.83 11.73 -6.21
CA ALA A 91 -5.99 11.34 -4.81
C ALA A 91 -6.92 12.30 -4.08
N ARG A 92 -6.80 13.61 -4.31
CA ARG A 92 -7.66 14.63 -3.72
C ARG A 92 -9.12 14.43 -4.12
N GLU A 93 -9.41 14.23 -5.40
CA GLU A 93 -10.78 13.97 -5.87
C GLU A 93 -11.33 12.67 -5.29
N THR A 94 -10.53 11.60 -5.30
CA THR A 94 -10.91 10.30 -4.74
C THR A 94 -11.27 10.41 -3.25
N ILE A 95 -10.38 11.00 -2.43
CA ILE A 95 -10.61 11.18 -0.98
C ILE A 95 -11.83 12.06 -0.73
N THR A 96 -11.99 13.14 -1.48
CA THR A 96 -13.12 14.06 -1.32
C THR A 96 -14.44 13.36 -1.67
N SER A 97 -14.47 12.57 -2.74
CA SER A 97 -15.69 11.86 -3.18
C SER A 97 -16.18 10.78 -2.20
N THR A 98 -15.28 10.21 -1.40
CA THR A 98 -15.62 9.17 -0.40
C THR A 98 -15.72 9.72 1.02
N ALA A 99 -15.47 11.01 1.23
CA ALA A 99 -15.58 11.65 2.53
C ALA A 99 -17.05 11.73 2.99
N MET A 100 -17.47 10.82 3.87
CA MET A 100 -18.82 10.80 4.45
C MET A 100 -18.95 11.64 5.73
N ASP A 101 -17.84 12.20 6.23
CA ASP A 101 -17.77 13.02 7.44
C ASP A 101 -17.09 14.36 7.13
N ALA A 102 -17.66 15.46 7.62
CA ALA A 102 -17.09 16.80 7.50
C ALA A 102 -15.67 16.89 8.09
N ALA A 103 -15.37 16.11 9.13
CA ALA A 103 -14.02 16.04 9.70
C ALA A 103 -12.98 15.48 8.71
N ILE A 104 -13.39 14.63 7.76
CA ILE A 104 -12.52 14.13 6.69
C ILE A 104 -12.29 15.21 5.64
N ALA A 105 -13.31 16.00 5.32
CA ALA A 105 -13.21 17.11 4.37
C ALA A 105 -12.15 18.15 4.81
N GLU A 106 -12.07 18.43 6.11
CA GLU A 106 -11.04 19.33 6.69
C GLU A 106 -9.62 18.73 6.62
N ARG A 107 -9.48 17.42 6.46
CA ARG A 107 -8.21 16.68 6.48
C ARG A 107 -7.72 16.24 5.11
N VAL A 108 -8.46 16.53 4.03
CA VAL A 108 -8.15 16.07 2.66
C VAL A 108 -6.70 16.37 2.27
N SER A 109 -6.21 17.59 2.51
CA SER A 109 -4.83 17.97 2.17
C SER A 109 -3.79 17.08 2.85
N ALA A 110 -3.94 16.84 4.15
CA ALA A 110 -3.03 15.98 4.91
C ALA A 110 -3.13 14.51 4.45
N LEU A 111 -4.33 14.01 4.14
CA LEU A 111 -4.52 12.66 3.62
C LEU A 111 -3.88 12.47 2.23
N VAL A 112 -3.92 13.51 1.37
CA VAL A 112 -3.22 13.53 0.09
C VAL A 112 -1.71 13.47 0.29
N GLU A 113 -1.16 14.31 1.18
CA GLU A 113 0.28 14.30 1.50
C GLU A 113 0.74 12.92 1.96
N ILE A 114 0.01 12.31 2.91
CA ILE A 114 0.29 10.96 3.40
C ILE A 114 0.23 9.96 2.24
N ARG A 115 -0.78 10.05 1.36
CA ARG A 115 -0.92 9.15 0.21
C ARG A 115 0.27 9.23 -0.74
N LEU A 116 0.82 10.41 -0.96
CA LEU A 116 2.01 10.61 -1.77
C LEU A 116 3.28 10.12 -1.07
N ALA A 117 3.42 10.39 0.23
CA ALA A 117 4.57 9.95 1.03
C ALA A 117 4.68 8.41 1.06
N ARG A 118 3.54 7.71 1.12
CA ARG A 118 3.47 6.24 0.99
C ARG A 118 4.04 5.71 -0.31
N GLN A 119 4.10 6.48 -1.40
CA GLN A 119 4.61 5.98 -2.68
C GLN A 119 6.12 5.75 -2.68
N SER A 120 6.83 6.32 -1.70
CA SER A 120 8.29 6.14 -1.53
C SER A 120 8.70 4.67 -1.44
N VAL A 121 7.81 3.78 -1.00
CA VAL A 121 8.03 2.33 -0.93
C VAL A 121 8.35 1.70 -2.29
N LEU A 122 7.93 2.34 -3.39
CA LEU A 122 8.15 1.87 -4.76
C LEU A 122 9.51 2.26 -5.34
N THR A 123 10.23 3.21 -4.75
CA THR A 123 11.44 3.79 -5.37
C THR A 123 12.59 4.10 -4.41
N ASN A 124 12.34 4.38 -3.13
CA ASN A 124 13.32 4.98 -2.23
C ASN A 124 13.98 3.97 -1.26
N ARG A 125 13.86 2.66 -1.53
CA ARG A 125 14.45 1.58 -0.73
C ARG A 125 15.53 0.87 -1.54
N GLU A 126 16.48 0.25 -0.85
CA GLU A 126 17.49 -0.63 -1.48
C GLU A 126 16.84 -1.76 -2.27
N GLU A 127 15.81 -2.40 -1.67
CA GLU A 127 14.89 -3.30 -2.36
C GLU A 127 13.50 -2.67 -2.44
N PRO A 128 13.13 -2.08 -3.60
CA PRO A 128 11.81 -1.51 -3.79
C PRO A 128 10.69 -2.56 -3.71
N LEU A 129 9.54 -2.17 -3.17
CA LEU A 129 8.33 -2.99 -3.17
C LEU A 129 7.99 -3.44 -4.60
N ARG A 130 7.85 -4.75 -4.81
CA ARG A 130 7.39 -5.28 -6.11
C ARG A 130 5.86 -5.22 -6.18
N LEU A 131 5.35 -4.34 -7.03
CA LEU A 131 3.92 -4.09 -7.20
C LEU A 131 3.39 -4.80 -8.44
N TRP A 132 2.31 -5.56 -8.26
CA TRP A 132 1.45 -6.01 -9.35
C TRP A 132 0.04 -5.41 -9.16
N ALA A 133 -0.31 -4.43 -10.00
CA ALA A 133 -1.61 -3.79 -9.99
C ALA A 133 -2.47 -4.30 -11.13
N ILE A 134 -3.67 -4.79 -10.81
CA ILE A 134 -4.74 -5.05 -11.77
C ILE A 134 -5.82 -3.99 -11.54
N ILE A 135 -6.11 -3.21 -12.58
CA ILE A 135 -7.03 -2.08 -12.53
C ILE A 135 -8.21 -2.39 -13.45
N GLY A 136 -9.44 -2.29 -12.93
CA GLY A 136 -10.62 -2.38 -13.77
C GLY A 136 -10.68 -1.18 -14.74
N GLU A 137 -11.00 -1.44 -16.00
CA GLU A 137 -11.14 -0.39 -17.03
C GLU A 137 -12.02 0.81 -16.59
N PRO A 138 -13.10 0.67 -15.78
CA PRO A 138 -13.86 1.81 -15.29
C PRO A 138 -12.99 2.90 -14.63
N ALA A 139 -11.91 2.54 -13.94
CA ALA A 139 -10.99 3.49 -13.30
C ALA A 139 -10.30 4.44 -14.29
N LEU A 140 -10.05 3.96 -15.53
CA LEU A 140 -9.44 4.76 -16.59
C LEU A 140 -10.45 5.72 -17.23
N ARG A 141 -11.74 5.42 -17.08
CA ARG A 141 -12.85 6.16 -17.70
C ARG A 141 -13.50 7.15 -16.74
N THR A 142 -13.16 7.10 -15.45
CA THR A 142 -13.66 8.00 -14.41
C THR A 142 -13.65 9.44 -14.89
N LYS A 143 -14.77 10.14 -14.68
CA LYS A 143 -14.86 11.57 -14.93
C LYS A 143 -14.41 12.30 -13.68
N THR A 144 -13.32 13.04 -13.81
CA THR A 144 -12.82 13.96 -12.80
C THR A 144 -13.47 15.33 -12.98
N THR A 145 -13.34 16.20 -11.97
CA THR A 145 -13.88 17.57 -12.04
C THR A 145 -13.18 18.38 -13.13
N ASP A 146 -11.87 18.19 -13.27
CA ASP A 146 -11.07 18.70 -14.37
C ASP A 146 -10.51 17.53 -15.20
N PRO A 147 -10.74 17.47 -16.53
CA PRO A 147 -10.17 16.44 -17.41
C PRO A 147 -8.63 16.32 -17.33
N SER A 148 -7.92 17.39 -16.98
CA SER A 148 -6.47 17.37 -16.81
C SER A 148 -6.02 16.40 -15.71
N VAL A 149 -6.85 16.19 -14.69
CA VAL A 149 -6.56 15.31 -13.54
C VAL A 149 -6.48 13.86 -13.97
N ILE A 150 -7.49 13.37 -14.71
CA ILE A 150 -7.45 11.99 -15.22
C ILE A 150 -6.38 11.83 -16.31
N HIS A 151 -6.15 12.84 -17.14
CA HIS A 151 -5.08 12.81 -18.13
C HIS A 151 -3.71 12.61 -17.47
N GLU A 152 -3.37 13.43 -16.46
CA GLU A 152 -2.11 13.30 -15.73
C GLU A 152 -2.02 12.00 -14.93
N GLN A 153 -3.15 11.53 -14.37
CA GLN A 153 -3.21 10.22 -13.71
C GLN A 153 -2.86 9.07 -14.65
N LEU A 154 -3.40 9.06 -15.87
CA LEU A 154 -3.10 8.04 -16.87
C LEU A 154 -1.65 8.16 -17.38
N ALA A 155 -1.15 9.38 -17.54
CA ALA A 155 0.26 9.63 -17.85
C ALA A 155 1.20 9.09 -16.74
N ARG A 156 0.82 9.26 -15.46
CA ARG A 156 1.54 8.69 -14.32
C ARG A 156 1.56 7.16 -14.37
N LEU A 157 0.43 6.51 -14.69
CA LEU A 157 0.40 5.04 -14.83
C LEU A 157 1.35 4.56 -15.93
N ALA A 158 1.36 5.22 -17.08
CA ALA A 158 2.28 4.88 -18.17
C ALA A 158 3.75 5.00 -17.73
N ARG A 159 4.13 6.08 -17.04
CA ARG A 159 5.50 6.26 -16.50
C ARG A 159 5.84 5.22 -15.43
N MET A 160 4.90 4.85 -14.57
CA MET A 160 5.13 3.86 -13.51
C MET A 160 5.28 2.43 -14.07
N ALA A 161 4.62 2.12 -15.18
CA ALA A 161 4.77 0.84 -15.87
C ALA A 161 6.17 0.63 -16.50
N GLU A 162 6.98 1.68 -16.61
CA GLU A 162 8.38 1.58 -17.08
C GLU A 162 9.34 1.08 -15.98
N LEU A 163 8.92 1.10 -14.71
CA LEU A 163 9.76 0.66 -13.59
C LEU A 163 9.79 -0.88 -13.49
N PRO A 164 10.98 -1.50 -13.30
CA PRO A 164 11.13 -2.95 -13.36
C PRO A 164 10.42 -3.70 -12.21
N ASN A 165 10.10 -3.01 -11.11
CA ASN A 165 9.40 -3.57 -9.97
C ASN A 165 7.88 -3.38 -10.05
N ILE A 166 7.33 -2.80 -11.12
CA ILE A 166 5.91 -2.46 -11.23
C ILE A 166 5.29 -3.10 -12.47
N ASN A 167 4.29 -3.95 -12.26
CA ASN A 167 3.44 -4.48 -13.32
C ASN A 167 2.05 -3.85 -13.20
N ILE A 168 1.52 -3.33 -14.30
CA ILE A 168 0.17 -2.77 -14.38
C ILE A 168 -0.59 -3.50 -15.46
N GLN A 169 -1.70 -4.12 -15.08
CA GLN A 169 -2.64 -4.74 -16.01
C GLN A 169 -4.02 -4.08 -15.90
N VAL A 170 -4.76 -4.10 -17.01
CA VAL A 170 -6.13 -3.64 -17.06
C VAL A 170 -7.05 -4.84 -17.26
N LEU A 171 -8.05 -4.98 -16.39
CA LEU A 171 -9.15 -5.90 -16.61
C LEU A 171 -10.20 -5.19 -17.47
N PRO A 172 -10.40 -5.59 -18.74
CA PRO A 172 -11.30 -4.90 -19.64
C PRO A 172 -12.77 -5.12 -19.23
N SER A 173 -13.63 -4.16 -19.52
CA SER A 173 -15.07 -4.23 -19.20
C SER A 173 -15.79 -5.34 -19.96
N THR A 174 -15.17 -5.85 -21.03
CA THR A 174 -15.65 -6.98 -21.84
C THR A 174 -15.27 -8.34 -21.27
N ALA A 175 -14.46 -8.40 -20.20
CA ALA A 175 -14.11 -9.64 -19.53
C ALA A 175 -15.37 -10.35 -19.00
N PRO A 176 -15.43 -11.69 -19.05
CA PRO A 176 -16.54 -12.43 -18.47
C PRO A 176 -16.61 -12.23 -16.95
N PRO A 177 -17.76 -12.54 -16.32
CA PRO A 177 -17.89 -12.54 -14.86
C PRO A 177 -16.75 -13.30 -14.20
N ASN A 178 -16.15 -12.68 -13.18
CA ASN A 178 -14.95 -13.18 -12.52
C ASN A 178 -14.94 -12.76 -11.05
N VAL A 179 -13.96 -13.30 -10.30
CA VAL A 179 -13.86 -13.10 -8.85
C VAL A 179 -13.70 -11.62 -8.45
N GLY A 180 -13.24 -10.74 -9.33
CA GLY A 180 -13.07 -9.31 -9.02
C GLY A 180 -14.38 -8.57 -8.75
N GLN A 181 -15.52 -9.18 -9.08
CA GLN A 181 -16.87 -8.65 -8.76
C GLN A 181 -17.16 -8.63 -7.26
N THR A 182 -16.41 -9.38 -6.44
CA THR A 182 -16.60 -9.38 -4.98
C THR A 182 -16.04 -8.14 -4.29
N GLY A 183 -15.21 -7.36 -4.98
CA GLY A 183 -14.64 -6.10 -4.47
C GLY A 183 -13.14 -5.99 -4.68
N SER A 184 -12.60 -4.81 -4.40
CA SER A 184 -11.16 -4.55 -4.39
C SER A 184 -10.48 -5.21 -3.20
N PHE A 185 -9.23 -5.62 -3.37
CA PHE A 185 -8.40 -6.14 -2.28
C PHE A 185 -6.92 -5.91 -2.57
N THR A 186 -6.11 -5.87 -1.51
CA THR A 186 -4.65 -5.77 -1.60
C THR A 186 -4.03 -6.91 -0.81
N HIS A 187 -3.19 -7.72 -1.46
CA HIS A 187 -2.42 -8.78 -0.82
C HIS A 187 -0.98 -8.30 -0.64
N LEU A 188 -0.49 -8.34 0.59
CA LEU A 188 0.83 -7.90 1.03
C LEU A 188 1.64 -9.14 1.41
N GLY A 189 2.80 -9.31 0.76
CA GLY A 189 3.63 -10.49 0.92
C GLY A 189 4.99 -10.20 1.55
N PHE A 190 5.41 -11.07 2.47
CA PHE A 190 6.60 -10.88 3.32
C PHE A 190 7.73 -11.86 2.98
N GLY A 191 7.84 -12.23 1.70
CA GLY A 191 8.99 -12.94 1.14
C GLY A 191 9.06 -14.40 1.61
N ALA A 192 10.06 -14.74 2.41
CA ALA A 192 10.26 -16.10 2.91
C ALA A 192 9.17 -16.53 3.91
N HIS A 193 8.50 -15.57 4.54
CA HIS A 193 7.49 -15.79 5.57
C HIS A 193 6.07 -15.68 4.98
N LYS A 194 5.71 -16.59 4.07
CA LYS A 194 4.39 -16.58 3.41
C LYS A 194 3.22 -16.79 4.36
N ASP A 195 3.49 -17.37 5.52
CA ASP A 195 2.55 -17.52 6.63
C ASP A 195 2.19 -16.19 7.29
N LEU A 196 2.95 -15.12 7.03
CA LEU A 196 2.68 -13.76 7.48
C LEU A 196 2.00 -12.90 6.40
N ASP A 197 1.70 -13.45 5.23
CA ASP A 197 1.03 -12.70 4.16
C ASP A 197 -0.35 -12.22 4.63
N VAL A 198 -0.69 -10.98 4.32
CA VAL A 198 -1.93 -10.33 4.79
C VAL A 198 -2.73 -9.83 3.60
N VAL A 199 -4.05 -10.00 3.65
CA VAL A 199 -4.97 -9.37 2.70
C VAL A 199 -5.71 -8.22 3.39
N HIS A 200 -5.60 -7.04 2.80
CA HIS A 200 -6.33 -5.84 3.20
C HIS A 200 -7.54 -5.62 2.29
N LEU A 201 -8.71 -5.48 2.92
CA LEU A 201 -10.00 -5.19 2.28
C LEU A 201 -10.54 -3.87 2.84
N GLU A 202 -10.68 -2.87 1.98
CA GLU A 202 -11.21 -1.57 2.38
C GLU A 202 -12.73 -1.52 2.16
N SER A 203 -13.45 -0.99 3.15
CA SER A 203 -14.88 -0.70 3.09
C SER A 203 -15.11 0.76 3.47
N LEU A 204 -16.36 1.23 3.33
CA LEU A 204 -16.72 2.62 3.62
C LEU A 204 -16.41 3.04 5.07
N THR A 205 -16.58 2.11 6.02
CA THR A 205 -16.52 2.40 7.47
C THR A 205 -15.40 1.68 8.20
N ASN A 206 -14.80 0.67 7.59
CA ASN A 206 -13.74 -0.13 8.19
C ASN A 206 -12.78 -0.66 7.12
N ALA A 207 -11.72 -1.31 7.57
CA ALA A 207 -11.02 -2.27 6.74
C ALA A 207 -10.88 -3.59 7.50
N ILE A 208 -10.69 -4.66 6.74
CA ILE A 208 -10.50 -6.01 7.24
C ILE A 208 -9.10 -6.47 6.83
N TYR A 209 -8.35 -6.97 7.80
CA TYR A 209 -7.10 -7.66 7.61
C TYR A 209 -7.34 -9.17 7.75
N VAL A 210 -7.07 -9.91 6.68
CA VAL A 210 -7.18 -11.37 6.66
C VAL A 210 -5.78 -11.94 6.77
N GLU A 211 -5.53 -12.65 7.86
CA GLU A 211 -4.24 -13.25 8.22
C GLU A 211 -4.32 -14.79 8.29
N ASP A 212 -5.54 -15.35 8.28
CA ASP A 212 -5.75 -16.80 8.29
C ASP A 212 -5.26 -17.41 6.96
N ALA A 213 -4.20 -18.22 7.02
CA ALA A 213 -3.52 -18.75 5.84
C ALA A 213 -4.45 -19.45 4.81
N PRO A 214 -5.43 -20.29 5.23
CA PRO A 214 -6.45 -20.82 4.32
C PRO A 214 -7.23 -19.74 3.57
N GLN A 215 -7.62 -18.65 4.25
CA GLN A 215 -8.34 -17.53 3.62
C GLN A 215 -7.43 -16.69 2.72
N VAL A 216 -6.20 -16.38 3.14
CA VAL A 216 -5.20 -15.68 2.32
C VAL A 216 -4.92 -16.43 1.02
N SER A 217 -4.86 -17.76 1.09
CA SER A 217 -4.70 -18.63 -0.09
C SER A 217 -5.85 -18.49 -1.09
N LEU A 218 -7.08 -18.25 -0.65
CA LEU A 218 -8.21 -18.00 -1.56
C LEU A 218 -8.03 -16.67 -2.31
N TYR A 219 -7.53 -15.62 -1.65
CA TYR A 219 -7.24 -14.34 -2.30
C TYR A 219 -6.06 -14.43 -3.27
N THR A 220 -5.03 -15.21 -2.92
CA THR A 220 -3.92 -15.51 -3.85
C THR A 220 -4.45 -16.15 -5.13
N GLN A 221 -5.30 -17.18 -5.01
CA GLN A 221 -5.93 -17.83 -6.17
C GLN A 221 -6.87 -16.89 -6.93
N ALA A 222 -7.58 -16.00 -6.22
CA ALA A 222 -8.43 -15.00 -6.84
C ALA A 222 -7.62 -14.02 -7.69
N PHE A 223 -6.49 -13.52 -7.16
CA PHE A 223 -5.59 -12.64 -7.88
C PHE A 223 -5.01 -13.30 -9.13
N GLU A 224 -4.63 -14.57 -9.04
CA GLU A 224 -4.13 -15.33 -10.20
C GLU A 224 -5.18 -15.48 -11.30
N ARG A 225 -6.45 -15.71 -10.94
CA ARG A 225 -7.56 -15.74 -11.92
C ARG A 225 -7.79 -14.38 -12.56
N LEU A 226 -7.68 -13.29 -11.78
CA LEU A 226 -7.77 -11.93 -12.30
C LEU A 226 -6.62 -11.62 -13.26
N ARG A 227 -5.39 -12.01 -12.90
CA ARG A 227 -4.19 -11.84 -13.71
C ARG A 227 -4.31 -12.53 -15.06
N ALA A 228 -4.86 -13.74 -15.09
CA ALA A 228 -5.09 -14.50 -16.31
C ALA A 228 -6.21 -13.91 -17.20
N ALA A 229 -7.20 -13.22 -16.59
CA ALA A 229 -8.30 -12.58 -17.31
C ALA A 229 -7.99 -11.14 -17.76
N ALA A 230 -7.04 -10.48 -17.09
CA ALA A 230 -6.60 -9.13 -17.44
C ALA A 230 -5.75 -9.14 -18.73
N LEU A 231 -5.71 -7.99 -19.39
CA LEU A 231 -4.86 -7.82 -20.57
C LEU A 231 -3.38 -8.01 -20.19
N PRO A 232 -2.53 -8.54 -21.10
CA PRO A 232 -1.08 -8.50 -20.94
C PRO A 232 -0.59 -7.07 -20.65
N VAL A 233 0.57 -6.94 -19.99
CA VAL A 233 1.08 -5.63 -19.52
C VAL A 233 1.26 -4.64 -20.68
N GLU A 234 1.69 -5.11 -21.85
CA GLU A 234 1.88 -4.28 -23.05
C GLU A 234 0.55 -3.78 -23.62
N GLN A 235 -0.46 -4.65 -23.67
CA GLN A 235 -1.81 -4.29 -24.14
C GLN A 235 -2.53 -3.38 -23.14
N SER A 236 -2.27 -3.59 -21.85
CA SER A 236 -2.75 -2.73 -20.77
C SER A 236 -2.17 -1.32 -20.89
N LEU A 237 -0.87 -1.21 -21.14
CA LEU A 237 -0.20 0.08 -21.37
C LEU A 237 -0.74 0.79 -22.62
N ALA A 238 -0.99 0.04 -23.70
CA ALA A 238 -1.60 0.58 -24.90
C ALA A 238 -3.01 1.15 -24.61
N LEU A 239 -3.84 0.43 -23.86
CA LEU A 239 -5.17 0.87 -23.47
C LEU A 239 -5.14 2.10 -22.54
N ILE A 240 -4.20 2.14 -21.58
CA ILE A 240 -3.99 3.30 -20.69
C ILE A 240 -3.60 4.54 -21.52
N THR A 241 -2.72 4.37 -22.49
CA THR A 241 -2.24 5.45 -23.37
C THR A 241 -3.36 5.94 -24.29
N GLU A 242 -4.12 5.02 -24.89
CA GLU A 242 -5.29 5.37 -25.71
C GLU A 242 -6.35 6.12 -24.89
N ALA A 243 -6.60 5.68 -23.64
CA ALA A 243 -7.54 6.36 -22.75
C ALA A 243 -7.08 7.78 -22.40
N ARG A 244 -5.77 7.97 -22.20
CA ARG A 244 -5.16 9.29 -21.94
C ARG A 244 -5.36 10.24 -23.12
N ASP A 245 -5.05 9.76 -24.33
CA ASP A 245 -5.03 10.62 -25.53
C ASP A 245 -6.45 11.04 -25.98
N LYS A 246 -7.49 10.38 -25.46
CA LYS A 246 -8.90 10.73 -25.70
C LYS A 246 -9.48 11.73 -24.69
N LYS A 247 -8.74 12.09 -23.64
CA LYS A 247 -9.17 12.98 -22.55
C LYS A 247 -8.52 14.34 -22.69
#